data_AF-A0A3B0UAG2-F1
#
_entry.id   AF-A0A3B0UAG2-F1
#
_cell.length_a   1.000
_cell.length_b   1.000
_cell.length_c   1.000
_cell.angle_alpha   90.00
_cell.angle_beta   90.00
_cell.angle_gamma   90.00
#
_symmetry.space_group_name_H-M   'P 1'
#
loop_
_entity.id
_entity.type
_entity.pdbx_description
1 polymer ?
#
loop_
_entity_poly.entity_id
_entity_poly.type
_entity_poly.pdbx_seq_one_letter_code
_entity_poly.pdbx_strand_id
1 'polypeptide(L)' 'MKTLPIVLFSLLLSVSAFSQKVFGKDTLKSSSGDVIITFIGHGSLLLQWGEQNIYIDPSSQK' A
#
# COMPACT_ATOMS: atom_id res chain seq x y z
N MET A 1 32.95 25.05 -1.45
CA MET A 1 31.68 25.32 -0.74
C MET A 1 30.43 25.40 -1.64
N LYS A 2 30.55 25.33 -2.98
CA LYS A 2 29.42 25.44 -3.92
C LYS A 2 28.66 24.12 -4.17
N THR A 3 29.29 22.98 -3.85
CA THR A 3 28.72 21.63 -4.04
C THR A 3 27.86 21.16 -2.87
N LEU A 4 28.09 21.70 -1.66
CA LEU A 4 27.31 21.39 -0.47
C LEU A 4 25.80 21.69 -0.61
N PRO A 5 25.36 22.84 -1.16
CA PRO A 5 23.92 23.09 -1.34
C PRO A 5 23.29 22.14 -2.37
N ILE A 6 24.04 21.68 -3.39
CA ILE A 6 23.54 20.76 -4.40
C ILE A 6 23.30 19.37 -3.79
N VAL A 7 24.25 18.87 -3.00
CA VAL A 7 24.10 17.58 -2.30
C VAL A 7 22.94 17.63 -1.32
N LEU A 8 22.80 18.74 -0.58
CA LEU A 8 21.71 18.93 0.36
C LEU A 8 20.34 18.99 -0.34
N PHE A 9 20.26 19.69 -1.47
CA PHE A 9 19.03 19.78 -2.27
C PHE A 9 18.63 18.41 -2.84
N SER A 10 19.58 17.65 -3.38
CA SER A 10 19.31 16.29 -3.88
C SER A 10 18.84 15.33 -2.78
N LEU A 11 19.34 15.47 -1.55
CA LEU A 11 18.90 14.64 -0.42
C LEU A 11 17.46 14.95 0.01
N LEU A 12 17.03 16.21 -0.09
CA LEU A 12 15.68 16.63 0.27
C LEU A 12 14.60 16.12 -0.70
N LEU A 13 14.94 15.88 -1.97
CA LEU A 13 14.00 15.35 -2.96
C LEU A 13 13.60 13.88 -2.73
N SER A 14 14.40 13.12 -1.99
CA SER A 14 14.14 11.70 -1.71
C SER A 14 13.04 11.47 -0.66
N VAL A 15 12.60 12.50 0.06
CA VAL A 15 11.65 12.37 1.19
C VAL A 15 10.20 12.25 0.71
N SER A 16 9.87 12.70 -0.50
CA SER A 16 8.48 12.71 -1.03
C SER A 16 7.95 11.33 -1.45
N ALA A 17 8.81 10.31 -1.53
CA ALA A 17 8.43 8.97 -2.02
C ALA A 17 7.75 8.07 -0.97
N PHE A 18 7.69 8.48 0.31
CA PHE A 18 7.24 7.60 1.40
C PHE A 18 5.75 7.70 1.77
N SER A 19 4.92 8.38 0.97
CA SER A 19 3.46 8.39 1.20
C SER A 19 2.78 7.14 0.60
N GLN A 20 3.21 5.95 1.02
CA GLN A 20 2.43 4.74 0.72
C GLN A 20 1.26 4.67 1.69
N LYS A 21 0.04 4.69 1.16
CA LYS A 21 -1.18 4.57 1.96
C LYS A 21 -1.17 3.23 2.68
N VAL A 22 -1.07 3.26 4.01
CA VAL A 22 -1.24 2.06 4.83
C VAL A 22 -2.73 1.76 4.88
N PHE A 23 -3.12 0.65 4.26
CA PHE A 23 -4.50 0.20 4.24
C PHE A 23 -4.82 -0.60 5.51
N GLY A 24 -6.03 -0.41 6.03
CA GLY A 24 -6.54 -1.23 7.13
C GLY A 24 -6.66 -2.68 6.70
N LYS A 25 -6.27 -3.60 7.58
CA LYS A 25 -6.30 -5.03 7.34
C LYS A 25 -7.00 -5.77 8.48
N ASP A 26 -7.85 -6.71 8.12
CA ASP A 26 -8.41 -7.71 9.03
C ASP A 26 -7.98 -9.11 8.59
N THR A 27 -7.79 -10.00 9.55
CA THR A 27 -7.42 -11.39 9.29
C THR A 27 -8.47 -12.33 9.85
N LEU A 28 -9.09 -13.11 8.97
CA LEU A 28 -9.98 -14.20 9.34
C LEU A 28 -9.18 -15.50 9.36
N LYS A 29 -9.12 -16.15 10.52
CA LYS A 29 -8.43 -17.44 10.68
C LYS A 29 -9.31 -18.57 10.13
N SER A 30 -8.71 -19.50 9.40
CA SER A 30 -9.39 -20.72 8.94
C SER A 30 -8.45 -21.93 8.96
N SER A 31 -9.00 -23.14 8.97
CA SER A 31 -8.23 -24.38 8.91
C SER A 31 -7.48 -24.57 7.58
N SER A 32 -7.91 -23.90 6.51
CA SER A 32 -7.31 -23.95 5.18
C SER A 32 -6.41 -22.74 4.89
N GLY A 33 -5.98 -22.02 5.92
CA GLY A 33 -5.15 -20.82 5.82
C GLY A 33 -5.94 -19.54 6.07
N ASP A 34 -5.20 -18.47 6.39
CA ASP A 34 -5.79 -17.18 6.73
C ASP A 34 -6.36 -16.48 5.49
N VAL A 35 -7.49 -15.82 5.67
CA VAL A 35 -8.05 -14.87 4.70
C VAL A 35 -7.74 -13.46 5.19
N ILE A 36 -6.96 -12.72 4.42
CA ILE A 36 -6.58 -11.35 4.75
C ILE A 36 -7.46 -10.41 3.94
N ILE A 37 -8.21 -9.57 4.62
CA ILE A 37 -9.07 -8.53 4.03
C ILE A 37 -8.30 -7.22 4.12
N THR A 38 -8.00 -6.59 2.99
CA THR A 38 -7.37 -5.27 2.93
C THR A 38 -8.35 -4.25 2.33
N PHE A 39 -8.67 -3.18 3.07
CA PHE A 39 -9.49 -2.09 2.54
C PHE A 39 -8.64 -1.17 1.65
N ILE A 40 -8.87 -1.20 0.34
CA ILE A 40 -8.04 -0.46 -0.65
C ILE A 40 -8.68 0.87 -1.12
N GLY A 41 -9.85 1.25 -0.59
CA GLY A 41 -10.48 2.57 -0.76
C GLY A 41 -11.83 2.53 -1.48
N HIS A 42 -12.68 3.54 -1.29
CA HIS A 42 -14.01 3.70 -1.93
C HIS A 42 -14.97 2.50 -1.82
N GLY A 43 -14.76 1.60 -0.86
CA GLY A 43 -15.52 0.35 -0.74
C GLY A 43 -14.86 -0.85 -1.43
N SER A 44 -13.80 -0.64 -2.20
CA SER A 44 -13.00 -1.70 -2.82
C SER A 44 -12.17 -2.45 -1.78
N LEU A 45 -12.15 -3.78 -1.88
CA LEU A 45 -11.40 -4.68 -1.00
C LEU A 45 -10.46 -5.59 -1.81
N LEU A 46 -9.33 -5.94 -1.20
CA LEU A 46 -8.50 -7.06 -1.63
C LEU A 46 -8.62 -8.18 -0.59
N LEU A 47 -9.09 -9.34 -1.03
CA LEU A 47 -9.01 -10.58 -0.26
C LEU A 47 -7.79 -11.38 -0.72
N GLN A 48 -6.97 -11.80 0.23
CA GLN A 48 -5.84 -12.70 -0.03
C GLN A 48 -6.06 -14.01 0.72
N TRP A 49 -5.98 -15.12 0.01
CA TRP A 49 -6.05 -16.47 0.58
C TRP A 49 -5.04 -17.37 -0.12
N GLY A 50 -3.99 -17.76 0.60
CA GLY A 50 -2.83 -18.43 -0.01
C GLY A 50 -2.21 -17.57 -1.12
N GLU A 51 -2.15 -18.11 -2.33
CA GLU A 51 -1.62 -17.41 -3.52
C GLU A 51 -2.72 -16.67 -4.31
N GLN A 52 -3.98 -16.79 -3.91
CA GLN A 52 -5.11 -16.19 -4.61
C GLN A 52 -5.34 -14.76 -4.13
N ASN A 53 -5.52 -13.86 -5.09
CA ASN A 53 -5.94 -12.48 -4.87
C ASN A 53 -7.32 -12.28 -5.50
N ILE A 54 -8.31 -11.86 -4.71
CA ILE A 54 -9.67 -11.57 -5.16
C ILE A 54 -9.94 -10.09 -4.91
N TYR A 55 -10.24 -9.35 -5.98
CA TYR A 55 -10.57 -7.93 -5.92
C TYR A 55 -12.09 -7.77 -5.90
N ILE A 56 -12.61 -7.18 -4.83
CA ILE A 56 -14.03 -6.90 -4.66
C ILE A 56 -14.28 -5.45 -5.02
N ASP A 57 -15.25 -5.23 -5.91
CA ASP A 57 -15.69 -3.91 -6.39
C ASP A 57 -14.52 -2.99 -6.79
N PRO A 58 -13.68 -3.40 -7.76
CA PRO A 58 -12.55 -2.59 -8.16
C PRO A 58 -13.02 -1.25 -8.73
N SER A 59 -12.58 -0.16 -8.11
CA SER A 59 -12.83 1.20 -8.59
C SER A 59 -11.55 1.80 -9.16
N SER A 60 -11.69 2.59 -10.23
CA SER A 60 -10.61 3.46 -10.68
C SER A 60 -10.64 4.75 -9.88
N GLN A 61 -9.51 5.12 -9.28
CA GLN A 61 -9.30 6.51 -8.86
C GLN A 61 -9.26 7.35 -10.15
N LYS A 62 -10.19 8.29 -10.31
CA LYS A 62 -10.10 9.32 -11.36
C LYS A 62 -9.35 10.53 -10.85
#